data_AF-A0AAQ3UEA6-F1
#
_entry.id   AF-A0AAQ3UEA6-F1
#
_cell.length_a   1.000
_cell.length_b   1.000
_cell.length_c   1.000
_cell.angle_alpha   90.00
_cell.angle_beta   90.00
_cell.angle_gamma   90.00
#
_symmetry.space_group_name_H-M   'P 1'
#
loop_
_entity.id
_entity.type
_entity.pdbx_description
1 polymer ?
#
loop_
_entity_poly.entity_id
_entity_poly.type
_entity_poly.pdbx_seq_one_letter_code
_entity_poly.pdbx_strand_id
1 'polypeptide(L)'
;MPSGGMLAALYGFHSHDTPRGLLATTCLLVVLNCLSSFQIYSMPVFDSFEAYYTGRTNRPCSAWVRSGFRVFYGFLSLFISVAMPFLSSLAGLLGGLTLPVTFAYPCFMWIRVKKPERFSFSWYLNWGLGLLGTTFSLAFSIGGVWSIINNGMKLKFFKPN
;
A
#
# COMPACT_ATOMS: atom_id res chain seq x y z
N MET A 1 -1.72 5.22 -17.17
CA MET A 1 -2.28 3.87 -16.87
C MET A 1 -3.79 4.00 -16.83
N PRO A 2 -4.57 3.10 -17.48
CA PRO A 2 -6.02 3.11 -17.35
C PRO A 2 -6.42 2.91 -15.89
N SER A 3 -7.53 3.55 -15.50
CA SER A 3 -7.99 3.71 -14.11
C SER A 3 -8.30 2.40 -13.38
N GLY A 4 -8.40 1.28 -14.11
CA GLY A 4 -8.73 -0.06 -13.59
C GLY A 4 -7.54 -0.96 -13.29
N GLY A 5 -6.29 -0.46 -13.37
CA GLY A 5 -5.09 -1.24 -13.07
C GLY A 5 -4.59 -2.14 -14.22
N MET A 6 -3.53 -2.90 -13.96
CA MET A 6 -2.84 -3.71 -14.99
C MET A 6 -3.73 -4.82 -15.56
N LEU A 7 -4.56 -5.46 -14.74
CA LEU A 7 -5.51 -6.48 -15.20
C LEU A 7 -6.58 -5.93 -16.14
N ALA A 8 -7.10 -4.73 -15.87
CA ALA A 8 -8.08 -4.08 -16.75
C ALA A 8 -7.45 -3.66 -18.10
N ALA A 9 -6.17 -3.26 -18.09
CA ALA A 9 -5.43 -2.98 -19.31
C ALA A 9 -5.20 -4.27 -20.14
N LEU A 10 -4.83 -5.37 -19.48
CA LEU A 10 -4.63 -6.67 -20.11
C LEU A 10 -5.93 -7.20 -20.71
N TYR A 11 -7.04 -7.07 -19.98
CA TYR A 11 -8.38 -7.40 -20.51
C TYR A 11 -8.78 -6.49 -21.67
N GLY A 12 -8.52 -5.18 -21.59
CA GLY A 12 -8.91 -4.22 -22.64
C GLY A 12 -8.12 -4.36 -23.95
N PHE A 13 -6.82 -4.65 -23.88
CA PHE A 13 -5.94 -4.68 -25.05
C PHE A 13 -5.67 -6.08 -25.60
N HIS A 14 -5.84 -7.14 -24.80
CA HIS A 14 -5.44 -8.51 -25.17
C HIS A 14 -6.58 -9.54 -25.09
N SER A 15 -7.83 -9.10 -24.86
CA SER A 15 -9.01 -9.99 -24.81
C SER A 15 -9.25 -10.75 -26.13
N HIS A 16 -8.84 -10.20 -27.27
CA HIS A 16 -9.08 -10.83 -28.58
C HIS A 16 -7.93 -11.75 -29.04
N ASP A 17 -6.68 -11.44 -28.66
CA ASP A 17 -5.48 -12.16 -29.13
C ASP A 17 -5.01 -13.27 -28.16
N THR A 18 -5.51 -13.29 -26.92
CA THR A 18 -5.02 -14.20 -25.88
C THR A 18 -6.00 -15.35 -25.61
N PRO A 19 -5.52 -16.62 -25.48
CA PRO A 19 -6.41 -17.73 -25.16
C PRO A 19 -7.10 -17.53 -23.81
N ARG A 20 -8.42 -17.75 -23.77
CA ARG A 20 -9.27 -17.58 -22.57
C ARG A 20 -8.74 -18.32 -21.33
N GLY A 21 -8.08 -19.47 -21.52
CA GLY A 21 -7.47 -20.24 -20.44
C GLY A 21 -6.31 -19.52 -19.75
N LEU A 22 -5.49 -18.76 -20.49
CA LEU A 22 -4.37 -18.00 -19.92
C LEU A 22 -4.86 -16.79 -19.12
N LEU A 23 -5.90 -16.11 -19.62
CA LEU A 23 -6.56 -15.03 -18.90
C LEU A 23 -7.19 -15.53 -17.60
N ALA A 24 -7.92 -16.65 -17.64
CA ALA A 24 -8.52 -17.27 -16.46
C ALA A 24 -7.46 -17.67 -15.42
N THR A 25 -6.36 -18.29 -15.87
CA THR A 25 -5.24 -18.67 -14.99
C THR A 25 -4.60 -17.45 -14.33
N THR A 26 -4.41 -16.36 -15.09
CA THR A 26 -3.84 -15.11 -14.56
C THR A 26 -4.74 -14.49 -13.49
N CYS A 27 -6.06 -14.44 -13.73
CA CYS A 27 -7.02 -13.96 -12.74
C CYS A 27 -7.02 -14.82 -11.48
N LEU A 28 -7.01 -16.16 -11.62
CA LEU A 28 -6.95 -17.07 -10.47
C LEU A 28 -5.66 -16.90 -9.67
N LEU A 29 -4.51 -16.76 -10.34
CA LEU A 29 -3.24 -16.51 -9.68
C LEU A 29 -3.25 -15.20 -8.88
N VAL A 30 -3.82 -14.14 -9.45
CA VAL A 30 -3.95 -12.85 -8.75
C VAL A 30 -4.87 -12.97 -7.54
N VAL A 31 -6.02 -13.64 -7.67
CA VAL A 31 -6.94 -13.86 -6.54
C VAL A 31 -6.26 -14.66 -5.43
N LEU A 32 -5.56 -15.75 -5.77
CA LEU A 32 -4.83 -16.57 -4.79
C LEU A 32 -3.71 -15.77 -4.12
N ASN A 33 -2.97 -14.95 -4.87
CA ASN A 33 -1.96 -14.06 -4.33
C ASN A 33 -2.55 -13.01 -3.38
N CYS A 34 -3.69 -12.42 -3.71
CA CYS A 34 -4.37 -11.48 -2.83
C CYS A 34 -4.85 -12.15 -1.54
N LEU A 35 -5.41 -13.36 -1.62
CA LEU A 35 -5.88 -14.12 -0.45
C LEU A 35 -4.75 -14.51 0.50
N SER A 36 -3.61 -14.95 -0.03
CA SER A 36 -2.44 -15.30 0.78
C SER A 36 -1.74 -14.07 1.36
N SER A 37 -1.59 -13.01 0.55
CA SER A 37 -0.96 -11.76 0.99
C SER A 37 -1.77 -11.06 2.08
N PHE A 38 -3.11 -11.08 2.00
CA PHE A 38 -3.96 -10.49 3.03
C PHE A 38 -3.69 -11.10 4.42
N GLN A 39 -3.47 -12.42 4.49
CA GLN A 39 -3.16 -13.09 5.75
C GLN A 39 -1.80 -12.65 6.31
N ILE A 40 -0.78 -12.56 5.46
CA ILE A 40 0.57 -12.15 5.86
C ILE A 40 0.59 -10.69 6.33
N TYR A 41 -0.04 -9.78 5.59
CA TYR A 41 -0.07 -8.35 5.94
C TYR A 41 -0.98 -8.04 7.14
N SER A 42 -1.99 -8.87 7.40
CA SER A 42 -2.87 -8.69 8.56
C SER A 42 -2.24 -9.15 9.88
N MET A 43 -1.28 -10.09 9.87
CA MET A 43 -0.56 -10.53 11.07
C MET A 43 0.05 -9.39 11.92
N PRO A 44 0.90 -8.49 11.38
CA PRO A 44 1.50 -7.42 12.16
C PRO A 44 0.47 -6.41 12.68
N VAL A 45 -0.64 -6.24 11.96
CA VAL A 45 -1.76 -5.39 12.39
C VAL A 45 -2.45 -6.00 13.60
N PHE A 46 -2.72 -7.31 13.56
CA PHE A 46 -3.29 -8.03 14.70
C PHE A 46 -2.36 -8.01 15.92
N ASP A 47 -1.05 -8.18 15.71
CA ASP A 47 -0.05 -8.11 16.78
C ASP A 47 -0.01 -6.71 17.43
N SER A 48 -0.10 -5.66 16.62
CA SER A 48 -0.18 -4.27 17.12
C SER A 48 -1.45 -4.01 17.95
N PHE A 49 -2.60 -4.54 17.51
CA PHE A 49 -3.84 -4.43 18.28
C PHE A 49 -3.78 -5.22 19.59
N GLU A 50 -3.19 -6.41 19.57
CA GLU A 50 -3.00 -7.24 20.76
C GLU A 50 -2.02 -6.60 21.76
N ALA A 51 -0.92 -6.01 21.29
CA ALA A 51 0.02 -5.25 22.11
C ALA A 51 -0.65 -4.02 22.75
N TYR A 52 -1.45 -3.28 21.99
CA TYR A 52 -2.21 -2.15 22.50
C TYR A 52 -3.24 -2.58 23.57
N TYR A 53 -3.98 -3.65 23.30
CA TYR A 53 -4.99 -4.19 24.23
C TYR A 53 -4.35 -4.71 25.52
N THR A 54 -3.24 -5.45 25.41
CA THR A 54 -2.50 -5.99 26.56
C THR A 54 -1.87 -4.87 27.38
N GLY A 55 -1.33 -3.83 26.73
CA GLY A 55 -0.78 -2.66 27.41
C GLY A 55 -1.82 -1.84 28.19
N ARG A 56 -3.08 -1.81 27.72
CA ARG A 56 -4.19 -1.13 28.40
C ARG A 56 -4.86 -1.98 29.49
N THR A 57 -5.03 -3.27 29.24
CA THR A 57 -5.89 -4.14 30.07
C THR A 57 -5.08 -5.04 31.01
N ASN A 58 -3.76 -5.20 30.81
CA ASN A 58 -2.88 -6.09 31.59
C ASN A 58 -3.41 -7.52 31.75
N ARG A 59 -4.17 -8.00 30.76
CA ARG A 59 -4.77 -9.34 30.74
C ARG A 59 -4.34 -10.07 29.47
N PRO A 60 -4.18 -11.41 29.52
CA PRO A 60 -3.90 -12.19 28.32
C PRO A 60 -5.05 -12.05 27.33
N CYS A 61 -4.70 -11.95 26.04
CA CYS A 61 -5.67 -11.79 24.97
C CYS A 61 -6.52 -13.06 24.84
N SER A 62 -7.82 -12.95 25.14
CA SER A 62 -8.76 -14.09 25.03
C SER A 62 -9.03 -14.44 23.57
N ALA A 63 -9.25 -15.73 23.27
CA ALA A 63 -9.58 -16.22 21.93
C ALA A 63 -10.78 -15.49 21.29
N TRP A 64 -11.72 -15.03 22.12
CA TRP A 64 -12.86 -14.20 21.70
C TRP A 64 -12.44 -12.82 21.19
N VAL A 65 -11.51 -12.17 21.89
CA VAL A 65 -10.99 -10.84 21.51
C VAL A 65 -10.21 -10.95 20.20
N ARG A 66 -9.43 -12.02 20.02
CA ARG A 66 -8.70 -12.32 18.78
C ARG A 66 -9.65 -12.57 17.60
N SER A 67 -10.73 -13.32 17.82
CA SER A 67 -11.77 -13.53 16.79
C SER A 67 -12.48 -12.21 16.43
N GLY A 68 -12.79 -11.40 17.45
CA GLY A 68 -13.37 -10.07 17.28
C GLY A 68 -12.51 -9.16 16.41
N PHE A 69 -11.20 -9.06 16.67
CA PHE A 69 -10.29 -8.26 15.85
C PHE A 69 -10.23 -8.72 14.39
N ARG A 70 -10.28 -10.03 14.14
CA ARG A 70 -10.25 -10.58 12.78
C ARG A 70 -11.51 -10.22 12.00
N VAL A 71 -12.69 -10.37 12.61
CA VAL A 71 -13.97 -10.01 11.98
C VAL A 71 -14.07 -8.50 11.77
N PHE A 72 -13.65 -7.71 12.76
CA PHE A 72 -13.64 -6.26 12.68
C PHE A 72 -12.74 -5.75 11.55
N TYR A 73 -11.52 -6.29 11.42
CA TYR A 73 -10.59 -5.92 10.36
C TYR A 73 -11.14 -6.29 8.96
N GLY A 74 -11.74 -7.47 8.82
CA GLY A 74 -12.40 -7.87 7.57
C GLY A 74 -13.56 -6.93 7.21
N PHE A 75 -14.41 -6.58 8.19
CA PHE A 75 -15.51 -5.66 7.98
C PHE A 75 -15.03 -4.25 7.60
N LEU A 76 -14.01 -3.72 8.28
CA LEU A 76 -13.38 -2.44 7.94
C LEU A 76 -12.84 -2.44 6.51
N SER A 77 -12.15 -3.51 6.11
CA SER A 77 -11.61 -3.64 4.75
C SER A 77 -12.72 -3.63 3.70
N LEU A 78 -13.82 -4.35 3.93
CA LEU A 78 -15.00 -4.33 3.06
C LEU A 78 -15.65 -2.95 3.02
N PHE A 79 -15.84 -2.30 4.17
CA PHE A 79 -16.41 -0.97 4.26
C PHE A 79 -15.58 0.05 3.48
N ILE A 80 -14.25 0.02 3.63
CA ILE A 80 -13.32 0.87 2.89
C ILE A 80 -13.40 0.60 1.39
N SER A 81 -13.46 -0.67 0.98
CA SER A 81 -13.56 -1.05 -0.43
C SER A 81 -14.86 -0.56 -1.09
N VAL A 82 -15.97 -0.54 -0.35
CA VAL A 82 -17.27 -0.07 -0.85
C VAL A 82 -17.38 1.45 -0.79
N ALA A 83 -16.90 2.07 0.29
CA ALA A 83 -17.03 3.50 0.52
C ALA A 83 -16.07 4.35 -0.32
N MET A 84 -14.90 3.83 -0.69
CA MET A 84 -13.86 4.58 -1.41
C MET A 84 -13.55 3.99 -2.79
N PRO A 85 -14.35 4.32 -3.83
CA PRO A 85 -14.07 3.90 -5.21
C PRO A 85 -12.78 4.52 -5.80
N PHE A 86 -12.14 5.46 -5.07
CA PHE A 86 -10.89 6.11 -5.44
C PHE A 86 -9.64 5.46 -4.78
N LEU A 87 -9.76 4.24 -4.26
CA LEU A 87 -8.67 3.54 -3.56
C LEU A 87 -7.36 3.49 -4.37
N SER A 88 -7.44 3.30 -5.69
CA SER A 88 -6.28 3.30 -6.58
C SER A 88 -5.52 4.64 -6.57
N SER A 89 -6.24 5.76 -6.46
CA SER A 89 -5.63 7.09 -6.35
C SER A 89 -5.00 7.32 -4.96
N LEU A 90 -5.63 6.79 -3.92
CA LEU A 90 -5.12 6.85 -2.56
C LEU A 90 -3.86 5.96 -2.39
N ALA A 91 -3.81 4.81 -3.07
CA ALA A 91 -2.68 3.89 -3.03
C ALA A 91 -1.38 4.54 -3.54
N GLY A 92 -1.46 5.37 -4.59
CA GLY A 92 -0.32 6.16 -5.07
C GLY A 92 0.18 7.18 -4.04
N LEU A 93 -0.73 7.82 -3.30
CA LEU A 93 -0.41 8.78 -2.26
C LEU A 93 0.18 8.10 -1.00
N LEU A 94 -0.42 6.98 -0.56
CA LEU A 94 0.08 6.17 0.55
C LEU A 94 1.45 5.55 0.22
N GLY A 95 1.66 5.11 -1.03
CA GLY A 95 2.97 4.73 -1.54
C GLY A 95 3.95 5.90 -1.44
N GLY A 96 3.56 7.08 -1.92
CA GLY A 96 4.35 8.31 -1.80
C GLY A 96 4.80 8.64 -0.38
N LEU A 97 3.91 8.50 0.62
CA LEU A 97 4.21 8.79 2.03
C LEU A 97 5.09 7.73 2.70
N THR A 98 5.06 6.48 2.23
CA THR A 98 5.88 5.39 2.80
C THR A 98 7.28 5.31 2.20
N LEU A 99 7.47 5.82 0.98
CA LEU A 99 8.78 5.83 0.29
C LEU A 99 9.93 6.51 1.09
N PRO A 100 9.75 7.65 1.77
CA PRO A 100 10.79 8.23 2.63
C PRO A 100 11.16 7.31 3.79
N VAL A 101 10.18 6.63 4.36
CA VAL A 101 10.39 5.74 5.50
C VAL A 101 11.16 4.50 5.06
N THR A 102 10.93 4.00 3.85
CA THR A 102 11.60 2.78 3.36
C THR A 102 12.99 3.08 2.77
N PHE A 103 13.15 4.19 2.04
CA PHE A 103 14.40 4.48 1.33
C PHE A 103 15.27 5.52 2.02
N ALA A 104 14.68 6.64 2.48
CA ALA A 104 15.47 7.73 3.06
C ALA A 104 15.90 7.42 4.50
N TYR A 105 14.99 6.85 5.31
CA TYR A 105 15.26 6.56 6.72
C TYR A 105 16.47 5.64 6.97
N PRO A 106 16.62 4.46 6.34
CA PRO A 106 17.81 3.62 6.58
C PRO A 106 19.09 4.28 6.08
N CYS A 107 19.06 5.04 4.98
CA CYS A 107 20.22 5.77 4.48
C CYS A 107 20.69 6.84 5.48
N PHE A 108 19.76 7.64 6.02
CA PHE A 108 20.09 8.66 7.02
C PHE A 108 20.50 8.04 8.37
N MET A 109 19.84 6.95 8.78
CA MET A 109 20.20 6.19 9.99
C MET A 109 21.62 5.62 9.87
N TRP A 110 21.96 5.02 8.73
CA TRP A 110 23.29 4.47 8.48
C TRP A 110 24.38 5.54 8.54
N ILE A 111 24.16 6.70 7.90
CA ILE A 111 25.09 7.84 7.96
C ILE A 111 25.30 8.30 9.42
N ARG A 112 24.24 8.36 10.22
CA ARG A 112 24.31 8.77 11.64
C ARG A 112 25.05 7.76 12.52
N VAL A 113 24.85 6.46 12.30
CA VAL A 113 25.45 5.39 13.10
C VAL A 113 26.93 5.18 12.73
N LYS A 114 27.24 5.07 11.44
CA LYS A 114 28.61 4.74 10.98
C LYS A 114 29.56 5.94 10.92
N LYS A 115 29.04 7.18 10.90
CA LYS A 115 29.83 8.41 10.73
C LYS A 115 30.97 8.24 9.70
N PRO A 116 30.64 7.85 8.45
CA PRO A 116 31.66 7.63 7.43
C PRO A 116 32.46 8.91 7.17
N GLU A 117 33.72 8.76 6.76
CA GLU A 117 34.56 9.90 6.38
C GLU A 117 33.88 10.75 5.31
N ARG A 118 33.89 12.07 5.53
CA ARG A 118 33.31 13.04 4.59
C ARG A 118 34.06 12.88 3.25
N PHE A 119 33.32 12.81 2.15
CA PHE A 119 33.81 12.55 0.78
C PHE A 119 34.17 11.10 0.39
N SER A 120 33.88 10.10 1.24
CA SER A 120 33.94 8.70 0.77
C SER A 120 32.83 8.38 -0.23
N PHE A 121 33.09 7.49 -1.20
CA PHE A 121 32.11 7.00 -2.18
C PHE A 121 30.81 6.51 -1.50
N SER A 122 30.94 5.82 -0.36
CA SER A 122 29.80 5.34 0.42
C SER A 122 28.97 6.47 1.03
N TRP A 123 29.56 7.62 1.33
CA TRP A 123 28.83 8.78 1.84
C TRP A 123 27.98 9.43 0.74
N TYR A 124 28.56 9.64 -0.45
CA TYR A 124 27.84 10.22 -1.59
C TYR A 124 26.69 9.34 -2.06
N LEU A 125 26.88 8.01 -2.07
CA LEU A 125 25.85 7.04 -2.47
C LEU A 125 24.66 7.05 -1.49
N ASN A 126 24.90 7.02 -0.18
CA ASN A 126 23.83 7.08 0.82
C ASN A 126 23.11 8.45 0.83
N TRP A 127 23.84 9.55 0.62
CA TRP A 127 23.23 10.88 0.50
C TRP A 127 22.38 11.01 -0.77
N GLY A 128 22.89 10.50 -1.91
CA GLY A 128 22.18 10.49 -3.19
C GLY A 128 20.91 9.64 -3.13
N LEU A 129 20.98 8.44 -2.56
CA LEU A 129 19.80 7.57 -2.34
C LEU A 129 18.77 8.23 -1.41
N GLY A 130 19.22 8.88 -0.33
CA GLY A 130 18.33 9.61 0.57
C GLY A 130 17.63 10.78 -0.10
N LEU A 131 18.35 11.57 -0.91
CA LEU A 131 17.79 12.67 -1.69
C LEU A 131 16.82 12.15 -2.76
N LEU A 132 17.19 11.11 -3.52
CA LEU A 132 16.31 10.49 -4.51
C LEU A 132 15.02 9.97 -3.87
N GLY A 133 15.12 9.24 -2.76
CA GLY A 133 13.93 8.73 -2.04
C GLY A 133 12.99 9.85 -1.58
N THR A 134 13.56 10.97 -1.12
CA THR A 134 12.78 12.15 -0.72
C THR A 134 12.11 12.83 -1.91
N THR A 135 12.83 13.01 -3.02
CA THR A 135 12.29 13.59 -4.26
C THR A 135 11.19 12.73 -4.86
N PHE A 136 11.37 11.41 -4.90
CA PHE A 136 10.34 10.47 -5.36
C PHE A 136 9.08 10.54 -4.50
N SER A 137 9.21 10.62 -3.17
CA SER A 137 8.07 10.79 -2.28
C SER A 137 7.26 12.05 -2.56
N LEU A 138 7.94 13.18 -2.80
CA LEU A 138 7.28 14.43 -3.17
C LEU A 138 6.56 14.29 -4.51
N ALA A 139 7.21 13.69 -5.52
CA ALA A 139 6.61 13.45 -6.82
C ALA A 139 5.36 12.56 -6.74
N PHE A 140 5.43 11.45 -5.99
CA PHE A 140 4.28 10.57 -5.77
C PHE A 140 3.15 11.24 -4.98
N SER A 141 3.49 12.05 -3.96
CA SER A 141 2.48 12.79 -3.18
C SER A 141 1.77 13.83 -4.05
N ILE A 142 2.50 14.59 -4.85
CA ILE A 142 1.93 15.56 -5.81
C ILE A 142 1.06 14.84 -6.85
N GLY A 143 1.53 13.72 -7.40
CA GLY A 143 0.76 12.89 -8.34
C GLY A 143 -0.52 12.33 -7.72
N GLY A 144 -0.45 11.89 -6.45
CA GLY A 144 -1.60 11.43 -5.68
C GLY A 144 -2.63 12.55 -5.47
N VAL A 145 -2.21 13.73 -5.04
CA VAL A 145 -3.09 14.90 -4.89
C VAL A 145 -3.68 15.32 -6.23
N TRP A 146 -2.89 15.38 -7.30
CA TRP A 146 -3.37 15.72 -8.63
C TRP A 146 -4.43 14.73 -9.14
N SER A 147 -4.21 13.44 -8.93
CA SER A 147 -5.18 12.39 -9.28
C SER A 147 -6.46 12.49 -8.45
N ILE A 148 -6.35 12.84 -7.16
CA ILE A 148 -7.52 13.08 -6.31
C ILE A 148 -8.27 14.33 -6.77
N ILE A 149 -7.62 15.41 -7.19
CA ILE A 149 -8.29 16.62 -7.68
C ILE A 149 -8.99 16.33 -9.02
N ASN A 150 -8.30 15.69 -9.96
CA ASN A 150 -8.83 15.41 -11.29
C ASN A 150 -10.01 14.41 -11.26
N ASN A 151 -9.98 13.42 -10.35
CA ASN A 151 -11.09 12.48 -10.15
C ASN A 151 -12.14 13.00 -9.14
N GLY A 152 -11.73 13.75 -8.12
CA GLY A 152 -12.54 14.23 -7.00
C GLY A 152 -13.45 15.42 -7.34
N MET A 153 -13.27 16.10 -8.47
CA MET A 153 -14.31 17.00 -8.98
C MET A 153 -15.48 16.27 -9.66
N LYS A 154 -15.42 14.93 -9.79
CA LYS A 154 -16.58 14.08 -10.11
C LYS A 154 -17.04 13.28 -8.88
N LEU A 155 -17.10 13.90 -7.70
CA LEU A 155 -17.85 13.36 -6.56
C LEU A 155 -19.36 13.38 -6.86
N LYS A 156 -19.80 12.58 -7.82
CA LYS A 156 -21.17 12.07 -7.89
C LYS A 156 -21.31 11.01 -6.81
N PHE A 157 -21.42 11.45 -5.55
CA PHE A 157 -21.72 10.58 -4.42
C PHE A 157 -23.02 9.76 -4.62
N PHE A 158 -23.88 10.13 -5.58
CA PHE A 158 -25.12 9.43 -5.93
C PHE A 158 -25.49 9.59 -7.42
N LYS A 159 -24.73 9.03 -8.36
CA LYS A 159 -25.31 8.74 -9.69
C LYS A 159 -24.47 7.71 -10.46
N PRO A 160 -24.97 6.47 -10.66
CA PRO A 160 -24.46 5.60 -11.70
C PRO A 160 -24.94 6.15 -13.04
N ASN A 161 -24.03 6.40 -13.97
CA ASN A 161 -24.32 6.37 -15.39
C ASN A 161 -23.31 5.41 -16.01
#